data_AF-A0A6J4HTE3-F1
#
_entry.id   AF-A0A6J4HTE3-F1
#
_cell.length_a   1.000
_cell.length_b   1.000
_cell.length_c   1.000
_cell.angle_alpha   90.00
_cell.angle_beta   90.00
_cell.angle_gamma   90.00
#
_symmetry.space_group_name_H-M   'P 1'
#
loop_
_entity.id
_entity.type
_entity.pdbx_description
1 polymer ?
#
loop_
_entity_poly.entity_id
_entity_poly.type
_entity_poly.pdbx_seq_one_letter_code
_entity_poly.pdbx_strand_id
1 'polypeptide(L)'
;MVFAGVTIAVTLASLRVLETSHPPNYYFPPDSVIPGVFRASLKTSWCEWKGRATYYSVVHRGKAVADAVWTYPDPLPGYEALAGYLAFYPALMEACLVDTELVLPQPGGFYGGWVTSKVVGPFKGEPGTMGW
;
A
#
# COMPACT_ATOMS: atom_id res chain seq x y z
N MET A 1 -0.37 -8.94 6.35
CA MET A 1 0.29 -8.93 5.04
C MET A 1 1.09 -10.20 4.86
N VAL A 2 0.88 -10.95 3.77
CA VAL A 2 1.55 -12.24 3.50
C VAL A 2 2.40 -12.15 2.24
N PHE A 3 3.65 -12.62 2.34
CA PHE A 3 4.58 -12.75 1.23
C PHE A 3 5.53 -13.93 1.48
N ALA A 4 5.86 -14.68 0.43
CA ALA A 4 6.72 -15.88 0.52
C ALA A 4 6.26 -16.91 1.56
N GLY A 5 4.95 -17.11 1.67
CA GLY A 5 4.30 -18.07 2.56
C GLY A 5 4.31 -17.68 4.03
N VAL A 6 4.65 -16.44 4.38
CA VAL A 6 4.68 -15.96 5.78
C VAL A 6 4.05 -14.58 5.94
N THR A 7 3.58 -14.29 7.14
CA THR A 7 3.15 -12.94 7.50
C THR A 7 4.38 -12.06 7.70
N ILE A 8 4.54 -11.05 6.84
CA ILE A 8 5.66 -10.10 6.89
C ILE A 8 5.32 -8.81 7.63
N ALA A 9 4.02 -8.49 7.76
CA ALA A 9 3.56 -7.33 8.50
C ALA A 9 2.16 -7.57 9.10
N VAL A 10 1.95 -7.10 10.32
CA VAL A 10 0.69 -7.15 11.06
C VAL A 10 0.60 -5.94 11.97
N THR A 11 -0.56 -5.28 12.02
CA THR A 11 -0.77 -4.13 12.90
C THR A 11 -2.22 -4.00 13.30
N LEU A 12 -2.46 -3.38 14.44
CA LEU A 12 -3.77 -2.86 14.87
C LEU A 12 -3.81 -1.32 14.87
N ALA A 13 -2.69 -0.68 14.49
CA ALA A 13 -2.49 0.77 14.55
C ALA A 13 -2.30 1.39 13.16
N SER A 14 -2.89 0.80 12.12
CA SER A 14 -2.80 1.34 10.76
C SER A 14 -3.60 2.64 10.61
N LEU A 15 -3.09 3.56 9.80
CA LEU A 15 -3.87 4.68 9.30
C LEU A 15 -4.59 4.27 8.01
N ARG A 16 -5.92 4.42 8.00
CA ARG A 16 -6.74 4.22 6.80
C ARG A 16 -6.95 5.57 6.11
N VAL A 17 -6.35 5.72 4.93
CA VAL A 17 -6.44 6.95 4.13
C VAL A 17 -7.51 6.78 3.05
N LEU A 18 -8.41 7.76 2.97
CA LEU A 18 -9.47 7.81 1.95
C LEU A 18 -9.06 8.78 0.87
N GLU A 19 -9.18 8.36 -0.39
CA GLU A 19 -8.78 9.15 -1.55
C GLU A 19 -9.94 9.19 -2.55
N THR A 20 -10.15 10.36 -3.16
CA THR A 20 -11.24 10.55 -4.13
C THR A 20 -11.14 9.51 -5.24
N SER A 21 -12.23 8.80 -5.51
CA SER A 21 -12.34 7.80 -6.58
C SER A 21 -11.48 6.53 -6.43
N HIS A 22 -10.83 6.32 -5.27
CA HIS A 22 -10.00 5.14 -4.99
C HIS A 22 -10.52 4.40 -3.74
N PRO A 23 -10.37 3.07 -3.67
CA PRO A 23 -10.46 2.35 -2.41
C PRO A 23 -9.43 2.88 -1.41
N PRO A 24 -9.64 2.68 -0.10
CA PRO A 24 -8.70 3.14 0.92
C PRO A 24 -7.31 2.51 0.75
N ASN A 25 -6.28 3.25 1.15
CA ASN A 25 -4.97 2.69 1.44
C ASN A 25 -4.79 2.52 2.95
N TYR A 26 -4.07 1.47 3.35
CA TYR A 26 -3.69 1.24 4.74
C TYR A 26 -2.20 1.46 4.90
N TYR A 27 -1.86 2.37 5.82
CA TYR A 27 -0.51 2.75 6.16
C TYR A 27 -0.15 2.12 7.50
N PHE A 28 0.89 1.30 7.51
CA PHE A 28 1.38 0.54 8.64
C PHE A 28 2.52 1.31 9.32
N PRO A 29 2.56 1.37 10.66
CA PRO A 29 3.75 1.83 11.36
C PRO A 29 4.99 0.98 10.99
N PRO A 30 6.20 1.56 10.96
CA PRO A 30 7.40 0.84 10.55
C PRO A 30 7.78 -0.35 11.45
N ASP A 31 7.39 -0.31 12.72
CA ASP A 31 7.60 -1.39 13.69
C ASP A 31 6.68 -2.61 13.49
N SER A 32 5.67 -2.48 12.64
CA SER A 32 4.68 -3.52 12.35
C SER A 32 5.16 -4.50 11.27
N VAL A 33 6.39 -4.35 10.80
CA VAL A 33 7.00 -5.17 9.73
C VAL A 33 8.18 -5.94 10.30
N ILE A 34 8.33 -7.21 9.90
CA ILE A 34 9.48 -8.00 10.32
C ILE A 34 10.79 -7.38 9.77
N PRO A 35 11.89 -7.34 10.54
CA PRO A 35 13.13 -6.73 10.07
C PRO A 35 13.72 -7.43 8.83
N GLY A 36 14.34 -6.66 7.95
CA GLY A 36 15.14 -7.17 6.83
C GLY A 36 14.37 -7.63 5.59
N VAL A 37 13.04 -7.48 5.54
CA VAL A 37 12.27 -7.82 4.31
C VAL A 37 12.30 -6.75 3.25
N PHE A 38 12.73 -5.53 3.56
CA PHE A 38 12.71 -4.43 2.60
C PHE A 38 14.10 -4.10 2.06
N ARG A 39 14.14 -3.87 0.75
CA ARG A 39 15.29 -3.32 0.06
C ARG A 39 14.89 -2.00 -0.59
N ALA A 40 15.64 -0.93 -0.34
CA ALA A 40 15.39 0.37 -0.95
C ALA A 40 15.34 0.26 -2.48
N SER A 41 14.39 0.96 -3.09
CA SER A 41 14.28 1.13 -4.53
C SER A 41 14.76 2.53 -4.94
N LEU A 42 15.20 2.67 -6.19
CA LEU A 42 15.48 3.97 -6.80
C LEU A 42 14.19 4.68 -7.26
N LYS A 43 13.06 3.96 -7.30
CA LYS A 43 11.78 4.54 -7.71
C LYS A 43 11.32 5.57 -6.70
N THR A 44 10.86 6.70 -7.24
CA THR A 44 10.14 7.74 -6.50
C THR A 44 8.94 8.18 -7.33
N SER A 45 7.95 8.77 -6.68
CA SER A 45 6.80 9.41 -7.34
C SER A 45 6.42 10.67 -6.58
N TRP A 46 5.66 11.54 -7.23
CA TRP A 46 5.16 12.77 -6.64
C TRP A 46 3.63 12.74 -6.59
N CYS A 47 3.08 12.99 -5.41
CA CYS A 47 1.66 13.26 -5.20
C CYS A 47 1.53 14.73 -4.83
N GLU A 48 0.67 15.45 -5.54
CA GLU A 48 0.41 16.87 -5.33
C GLU A 48 -0.16 17.19 -3.93
N TRP A 49 -0.73 16.19 -3.25
CA TRP A 49 -1.25 16.32 -1.89
C TRP A 49 -0.26 15.89 -0.83
N LYS A 50 0.38 14.73 -1.01
CA LYS A 50 1.16 14.06 0.04
C LYS A 50 2.66 14.32 -0.08
N GLY A 51 3.14 14.78 -1.23
CA GLY A 51 4.56 15.03 -1.50
C GLY A 51 5.26 13.84 -2.17
N ARG A 52 6.56 13.71 -1.92
CA ARG A 52 7.42 12.70 -2.55
C ARG A 52 7.27 11.34 -1.87
N ALA A 53 6.84 10.33 -2.62
CA ALA A 53 6.88 8.95 -2.17
C ALA A 53 8.22 8.29 -2.56
N THR A 54 8.73 7.45 -1.66
CA THR A 54 9.87 6.55 -1.91
C THR A 54 9.42 5.10 -1.78
N TYR A 55 10.06 4.20 -2.52
CA TYR A 55 9.61 2.81 -2.66
C TYR A 55 10.61 1.81 -2.09
N TYR A 56 10.09 0.65 -1.65
CA TYR A 56 10.87 -0.53 -1.28
C TYR A 56 10.42 -1.73 -2.10
N SER A 57 11.39 -2.57 -2.46
CA SER A 57 11.16 -3.94 -2.88
C SER A 57 11.01 -4.84 -1.66
N VAL A 58 10.15 -5.85 -1.73
CA VAL A 58 10.02 -6.88 -0.69
C VAL A 58 10.85 -8.09 -1.09
N VAL A 59 11.75 -8.53 -0.22
CA VAL A 59 12.64 -9.68 -0.42
C VAL A 59 12.55 -10.59 0.80
N HIS A 60 12.16 -11.84 0.59
CA HIS A 60 12.08 -12.82 1.66
C HIS A 60 12.16 -14.25 1.11
N ARG A 61 12.89 -15.14 1.80
CA ARG A 61 13.01 -16.57 1.44
C ARG A 61 13.31 -16.82 -0.05
N GLY A 62 14.22 -16.04 -0.63
CA GLY A 62 14.61 -16.16 -2.04
C GLY A 62 13.60 -15.62 -3.06
N LYS A 63 12.43 -15.12 -2.62
CA LYS A 63 11.49 -14.39 -3.48
C LYS A 63 11.76 -12.89 -3.37
N ALA A 64 11.52 -12.17 -4.45
CA ALA A 64 11.61 -10.72 -4.50
C ALA A 64 10.49 -10.13 -5.36
N VAL A 65 9.91 -9.01 -4.94
CA VAL A 65 9.00 -8.20 -5.74
C VAL A 65 9.42 -6.74 -5.67
N ALA A 66 9.57 -6.11 -6.83
CA ALA A 66 10.02 -4.73 -6.93
C ALA A 66 8.89 -3.75 -6.57
N ASP A 67 9.27 -2.62 -5.97
CA ASP A 67 8.41 -1.44 -5.76
C ASP A 67 7.04 -1.71 -5.12
N ALA A 68 6.95 -2.74 -4.28
CA ALA A 68 5.68 -3.22 -3.76
C ALA A 68 5.22 -2.48 -2.49
N VAL A 69 6.09 -1.65 -1.92
CA VAL A 69 5.81 -0.83 -0.75
C VAL A 69 6.23 0.61 -1.03
N TRP A 70 5.46 1.57 -0.55
CA TRP A 70 5.83 2.98 -0.58
C TRP A 70 5.67 3.63 0.79
N THR A 71 6.38 4.74 0.97
CA THR A 71 6.29 5.60 2.16
C THR A 71 6.47 7.05 1.76
N TYR A 72 5.96 7.97 2.59
CA TYR A 72 6.24 9.39 2.52
C TYR A 72 7.22 9.73 3.65
N PRO A 73 8.53 9.86 3.38
CA PRO A 73 9.51 10.17 4.42
C PRO A 73 9.39 11.61 4.93
N ASP A 74 8.94 12.52 4.06
CA ASP A 74 8.76 13.94 4.34
C ASP A 74 7.45 14.40 3.66
N PRO A 75 6.28 14.08 4.24
CA PRO A 75 5.00 14.43 3.66
C PRO A 75 4.72 15.94 3.73
N LEU A 76 3.91 16.43 2.80
CA LEU A 76 3.48 17.83 2.79
C LEU A 76 2.56 18.17 3.99
N PRO A 77 2.42 19.47 4.33
CA PRO A 77 1.57 19.90 5.44
C PRO A 77 0.14 19.38 5.35
N GLY A 78 -0.40 18.91 6.48
CA GLY A 78 -1.70 18.24 6.57
C GLY A 78 -1.64 16.71 6.41
N TYR A 79 -0.48 16.14 6.03
CA TYR A 79 -0.26 14.70 5.89
C TYR A 79 0.88 14.18 6.79
N GLU A 80 1.27 14.93 7.81
CA GLU A 80 2.38 14.63 8.72
C GLU A 80 2.23 13.28 9.43
N ALA A 81 0.99 12.86 9.68
CA ALA A 81 0.69 11.55 10.28
C ALA A 81 1.19 10.36 9.42
N LEU A 82 1.41 10.56 8.12
CA LEU A 82 1.92 9.52 7.22
C LEU A 82 3.46 9.40 7.23
N ALA A 83 4.17 10.28 7.94
CA ALA A 83 5.63 10.32 7.93
C ALA A 83 6.23 8.96 8.32
N GLY A 84 6.92 8.33 7.37
CA GLY A 84 7.57 7.03 7.56
C GLY A 84 6.65 5.82 7.66
N TYR A 85 5.33 6.00 7.58
CA TYR A 85 4.39 4.88 7.50
C TYR A 85 4.46 4.20 6.13
N LEU A 86 4.16 2.91 6.10
CA LEU A 86 4.36 2.03 4.95
C LEU A 86 3.03 1.57 4.39
N ALA A 87 2.81 1.77 3.10
CA ALA A 87 1.66 1.22 2.39
C ALA A 87 2.12 0.21 1.33
N PHE A 88 1.25 -0.76 1.05
CA PHE A 88 1.58 -1.93 0.23
C PHE A 88 0.63 -2.01 -0.96
N TYR A 89 1.14 -2.45 -2.12
CA TYR A 89 0.30 -2.79 -3.27
C TYR A 89 -0.29 -4.20 -3.12
N PRO A 90 -1.61 -4.36 -2.97
CA PRO A 90 -2.19 -5.69 -2.76
C PRO A 90 -1.96 -6.64 -3.93
N ALA A 91 -1.90 -6.12 -5.16
CA ALA A 91 -1.66 -6.90 -6.37
C ALA A 91 -0.27 -7.56 -6.42
N LEU A 92 0.67 -7.09 -5.59
CA LEU A 92 2.05 -7.57 -5.57
C LEU A 92 2.35 -8.48 -4.37
N MET A 93 1.34 -8.75 -3.54
CA MET A 93 1.44 -9.54 -2.32
C MET A 93 0.72 -10.87 -2.49
N GLU A 94 1.10 -11.89 -1.72
CA GLU A 94 0.39 -13.19 -1.76
C GLU A 94 -0.99 -13.08 -1.11
N ALA A 95 -1.10 -12.32 -0.02
CA ALA A 95 -2.39 -11.95 0.56
C ALA A 95 -2.30 -10.66 1.39
N CYS A 96 -3.31 -9.81 1.23
CA CYS A 96 -3.59 -8.68 2.10
C CYS A 96 -4.90 -8.95 2.82
N LEU A 97 -4.96 -8.72 4.13
CA LEU A 97 -6.19 -8.90 4.90
C LEU A 97 -6.47 -7.64 5.72
N VAL A 98 -7.76 -7.30 5.81
CA VAL A 98 -8.30 -6.38 6.81
C VAL A 98 -9.13 -7.24 7.76
N ASP A 99 -8.74 -7.28 9.02
CA ASP A 99 -9.23 -8.30 9.97
C ASP A 99 -9.04 -9.72 9.40
N THR A 100 -10.14 -10.43 9.14
CA THR A 100 -10.15 -11.78 8.54
C THR A 100 -10.51 -11.78 7.06
N GLU A 101 -10.74 -10.61 6.48
CA GLU A 101 -11.24 -10.47 5.11
C GLU A 101 -10.10 -10.31 4.11
N LEU A 102 -10.10 -11.13 3.06
CA LEU A 102 -9.14 -11.02 1.97
C LEU A 102 -9.43 -9.78 1.13
N VAL A 103 -8.40 -8.98 0.89
CA VAL A 103 -8.47 -7.76 0.10
C VAL A 103 -8.32 -8.07 -1.37
N LEU A 104 -9.19 -7.48 -2.20
CA LEU A 104 -8.99 -7.43 -3.64
C LEU A 104 -8.19 -6.17 -4.00
N PRO A 105 -7.21 -6.27 -4.92
CA PRO A 105 -6.49 -5.09 -5.39
C PRO A 105 -7.43 -4.18 -6.17
N GLN A 106 -7.21 -2.87 -6.07
CA GLN A 106 -7.84 -1.91 -6.97
C GLN A 106 -7.58 -2.29 -8.43
N PRO A 107 -8.62 -2.30 -9.29
CA PRO A 107 -8.47 -2.57 -10.72
C PRO A 107 -7.52 -1.58 -11.42
N GLY A 108 -6.98 -1.98 -12.58
CA GLY A 108 -6.16 -1.11 -13.43
C GLY A 108 -4.66 -1.06 -13.10
N GLY A 109 -4.21 -1.60 -11.96
CA GLY A 109 -2.79 -1.88 -11.70
C GLY A 109 -1.87 -0.68 -11.41
N PHE A 110 -2.39 0.55 -11.40
CA PHE A 110 -1.61 1.76 -11.11
C PHE A 110 -1.65 2.19 -9.64
N TYR A 111 -2.64 1.71 -8.88
CA TYR A 111 -2.94 2.20 -7.53
C TYR A 111 -2.92 1.06 -6.50
N GLY A 112 -2.58 1.41 -5.26
CA GLY A 112 -2.46 0.46 -4.17
C GLY A 112 -3.74 0.27 -3.35
N GLY A 113 -4.92 0.63 -3.88
CA GLY A 113 -6.19 0.61 -3.13
C GLY A 113 -6.61 -0.79 -2.67
N TRP A 114 -7.19 -0.85 -1.47
CA TRP A 114 -7.62 -2.09 -0.80
C TRP A 114 -9.13 -2.19 -0.85
N VAL A 115 -9.66 -3.11 -1.67
CA VAL A 115 -11.10 -3.36 -1.77
C VAL A 115 -11.49 -4.49 -0.81
N THR A 116 -12.46 -4.20 0.04
CA THR A 116 -13.16 -5.16 0.91
C THR A 116 -14.66 -5.05 0.62
N SER A 117 -15.46 -6.00 1.11
CA SER A 117 -16.93 -6.00 1.02
C SER A 117 -17.59 -4.73 1.59
N LYS A 118 -16.89 -4.00 2.46
CA LYS A 118 -17.35 -2.73 3.06
C LYS A 118 -17.00 -1.49 2.23
N VAL A 119 -16.24 -1.63 1.15
CA VAL A 119 -15.86 -0.52 0.27
C VAL A 119 -16.59 -0.70 -1.06
N VAL A 120 -17.49 0.23 -1.37
CA VAL A 120 -18.33 0.17 -2.57
C VAL A 120 -17.78 1.13 -3.62
N GLY A 121 -17.59 0.61 -4.84
CA GLY A 121 -17.18 1.40 -6.00
C GLY A 121 -18.36 2.16 -6.64
N PRO A 122 -18.22 2.58 -7.90
CA PRO A 122 -17.10 2.30 -8.81
C PRO A 122 -15.76 2.89 -8.36
N PHE A 123 -14.68 2.26 -8.79
CA PHE A 123 -13.31 2.71 -8.53
C PHE A 123 -12.58 3.02 -9.83
N LYS A 124 -11.70 4.03 -9.79
CA LYS A 124 -10.77 4.29 -10.89
C LYS A 124 -10.02 3.01 -11.27
N GLY A 125 -10.01 2.67 -12.55
CA GLY A 125 -9.41 1.45 -13.08
C GLY A 125 -10.43 0.38 -13.52
N GLU A 126 -11.69 0.52 -13.12
CA GLU A 126 -12.81 -0.27 -13.65
C GLU A 126 -13.23 0.21 -15.05
N PRO A 127 -13.91 -0.63 -15.87
CA PRO A 127 -14.40 -0.21 -17.18
C PRO A 127 -15.20 1.09 -17.12
N GLY A 128 -14.81 2.09 -17.91
CA GLY A 128 -15.47 3.40 -17.97
C GLY A 128 -14.99 4.44 -16.95
N THR A 129 -14.05 4.09 -16.04
CA THR A 129 -13.58 5.00 -14.97
C THR A 129 -12.15 5.53 -15.17
N MET A 130 -11.51 5.22 -16.31
CA MET A 130 -10.08 5.52 -16.54
C MET A 130 -9.75 7.02 -16.52
N GLY A 131 -10.72 7.89 -16.79
CA GLY A 131 -10.55 9.36 -16.82
C GLY A 131 -10.84 10.07 -15.50
N TRP A 132 -11.12 9.32 -14.42
CA TRP A 132 -11.37 9.87 -13.09
C TRP A 132 -10.10 10.35 -12.38
#